data_AF-A0A5C6BI08-F1
#
_entry.id   AF-A0A5C6BI08-F1
#
_cell.length_a   1.000
_cell.length_b   1.000
_cell.length_c   1.000
_cell.angle_alpha   90.00
_cell.angle_beta   90.00
_cell.angle_gamma   90.00
#
_symmetry.space_group_name_H-M   'P 1'
#
loop_
_entity.id
_entity.type
_entity.pdbx_description
1 polymer ?
#
loop_
_entity_poly.entity_id
_entity_poly.type
_entity_poly.pdbx_seq_one_letter_code
_entity_poly.pdbx_strand_id
1 'polypeptide(L)'
;MTLLELQPKLQQAVANGQIGSPVALRVYLKSSDTDADLQSGGVTAIGMARELFDSPPARLMVRGDLQRQATVLVTCVSGATLFATLEGGTVESSSIHLTLIGNHGIANLEKVDWSPAALPEESPASIRWRQALSESHASGTAVVIPQGEA
;
A
#
# COMPACT_ATOMS: atom_id res chain seq x y z
N MET A 1 1.32 -11.41 11.08
CA MET A 1 0.88 -11.60 9.69
C MET A 1 1.51 -10.55 8.80
N THR A 2 1.70 -10.84 7.51
CA THR A 2 2.20 -9.90 6.51
C THR A 2 1.04 -9.30 5.70
N LEU A 3 1.30 -8.21 4.97
CA LEU A 3 0.32 -7.68 4.01
C LEU A 3 -0.12 -8.74 2.99
N LEU A 4 0.83 -9.53 2.48
CA LEU A 4 0.56 -10.58 1.49
C LEU A 4 -0.35 -11.70 2.03
N GLU A 5 -0.28 -12.01 3.32
CA GLU A 5 -1.17 -13.00 3.95
C GLU A 5 -2.60 -12.47 4.14
N LEU A 6 -2.78 -11.15 4.18
CA LEU A 6 -4.09 -10.51 4.34
C LEU A 6 -4.79 -10.29 2.99
N GLN A 7 -4.02 -10.17 1.92
CA GLN A 7 -4.53 -9.93 0.58
C GLN A 7 -5.59 -10.96 0.11
N PRO A 8 -5.41 -12.29 0.30
CA PRO A 8 -6.41 -13.27 -0.12
C PRO A 8 -7.79 -13.06 0.53
N LYS A 9 -7.84 -12.57 1.77
CA LYS A 9 -9.10 -12.28 2.46
C LYS A 9 -9.85 -11.12 1.79
N LEU A 10 -9.14 -10.08 1.36
CA LEU A 10 -9.72 -8.98 0.61
C LEU A 10 -10.15 -9.42 -0.79
N GLN A 11 -9.32 -10.19 -1.49
CA GLN A 11 -9.65 -10.75 -2.80
C GLN A 11 -10.90 -11.62 -2.75
N GLN A 12 -11.10 -12.40 -1.69
CA GLN A 12 -12.30 -13.20 -1.50
C GLN A 12 -13.56 -12.31 -1.34
N ALA A 13 -13.48 -11.19 -0.63
CA ALA A 13 -14.59 -10.25 -0.51
C ALA A 13 -14.98 -9.63 -1.86
N VAL A 14 -13.99 -9.33 -2.72
CA VAL A 14 -14.20 -8.89 -4.10
C VAL A 14 -14.83 -9.99 -4.95
N ALA A 15 -14.24 -11.19 -4.93
CA ALA A 15 -14.69 -12.33 -5.73
C ALA A 15 -16.12 -12.78 -5.39
N ASN A 16 -16.51 -12.66 -4.12
CA ASN A 16 -17.87 -12.96 -3.65
C ASN A 16 -18.88 -11.84 -3.98
N GLY A 17 -18.44 -10.75 -4.62
CA GLY A 17 -19.29 -9.61 -4.97
C GLY A 17 -19.77 -8.78 -3.77
N GLN A 18 -19.21 -8.98 -2.57
CA GLN A 18 -19.70 -8.36 -1.33
C GLN A 18 -19.54 -6.85 -1.32
N ILE A 19 -18.54 -6.33 -2.04
CA ILE A 19 -18.24 -4.89 -2.09
C ILE A 19 -18.38 -4.30 -3.50
N GLY A 20 -18.74 -5.12 -4.50
CA GLY A 20 -18.72 -4.72 -5.90
C GLY A 20 -17.31 -4.45 -6.43
N SER A 21 -17.16 -3.43 -7.29
CA SER A 21 -15.87 -3.04 -7.86
C SER A 21 -15.08 -2.22 -6.85
N PRO A 22 -13.83 -2.61 -6.51
CA PRO A 22 -12.95 -1.84 -5.65
C PRO A 22 -12.63 -0.45 -6.21
N VAL A 23 -12.71 0.58 -5.37
CA VAL A 23 -12.44 1.98 -5.74
C VAL A 23 -11.38 2.63 -4.85
N ALA A 24 -11.20 2.14 -3.62
CA ALA A 24 -10.13 2.64 -2.75
C ALA A 24 -9.65 1.59 -1.76
N LEU A 25 -8.38 1.67 -1.40
CA LEU A 25 -7.74 0.84 -0.38
C LEU A 25 -7.05 1.77 0.60
N ARG A 26 -7.41 1.65 1.87
CA ARG A 26 -6.69 2.29 2.97
C ARG A 26 -5.82 1.27 3.66
N VAL A 27 -4.55 1.59 3.84
CA VAL A 27 -3.57 0.79 4.56
C VAL A 27 -3.02 1.63 5.71
N TYR A 28 -3.02 1.07 6.91
CA TYR A 28 -2.35 1.67 8.05
C TYR A 28 -1.34 0.65 8.57
N LEU A 29 -0.06 0.92 8.37
CA LEU A 29 1.04 0.05 8.74
C LEU A 29 1.85 0.73 9.84
N LYS A 30 1.94 0.05 10.98
CA LYS A 30 2.66 0.50 12.17
C LYS A 30 3.75 -0.49 12.52
N SER A 31 4.97 -0.01 12.70
CA SER A 31 6.11 -0.76 13.21
C SER A 31 6.52 -0.27 14.58
N SER A 32 6.66 -1.18 15.54
CA SER A 32 7.37 -0.87 16.79
C SER A 32 8.89 -0.79 16.61
N ASP A 33 9.42 -1.30 15.50
CA ASP A 33 10.84 -1.25 15.17
C ASP A 33 11.22 0.14 14.63
N THR A 34 12.29 0.71 15.20
CA THR A 34 12.87 2.00 14.80
C THR A 34 13.61 1.93 13.47
N ASP A 35 14.10 0.74 13.11
CA ASP A 35 14.86 0.50 11.87
C ASP A 35 13.98 -0.18 10.79
N ALA A 36 12.66 -0.12 10.96
CA ALA A 36 11.72 -0.74 10.05
C ALA A 36 11.82 -0.17 8.63
N ASP A 37 11.96 -1.05 7.64
CA ASP A 37 11.85 -0.68 6.23
C ASP A 37 10.38 -0.38 5.86
N LEU A 38 9.93 0.82 6.23
CA LEU A 38 8.60 1.34 5.88
C LEU A 38 8.39 1.41 4.37
N GLN A 39 9.47 1.66 3.61
CA GLN A 39 9.41 1.74 2.16
C GLN A 39 8.99 0.41 1.55
N SER A 40 9.52 -0.72 2.06
CA SER A 40 9.08 -2.05 1.66
C SER A 40 7.59 -2.28 1.97
N GLY A 41 7.10 -1.82 3.12
CA GLY A 41 5.66 -1.84 3.43
C GLY A 41 4.82 -1.04 2.40
N GLY A 42 5.30 0.12 2.00
CA GLY A 42 4.70 0.93 0.93
C GLY A 42 4.69 0.20 -0.43
N VAL A 43 5.81 -0.42 -0.82
CA VAL A 43 5.91 -1.20 -2.07
C VAL A 43 4.92 -2.36 -2.08
N THR A 44 4.81 -3.12 -0.98
CA THR A 44 3.84 -4.22 -0.86
C THR A 44 2.40 -3.71 -0.93
N ALA A 45 2.09 -2.58 -0.29
CA ALA A 45 0.75 -1.98 -0.37
C ALA A 45 0.39 -1.55 -1.80
N ILE A 46 1.35 -1.02 -2.56
CA ILE A 46 1.17 -0.64 -3.97
C ILE A 46 0.90 -1.87 -4.84
N GLY A 47 1.67 -2.95 -4.65
CA GLY A 47 1.44 -4.22 -5.34
C GLY A 47 0.04 -4.79 -5.06
N MET A 48 -0.34 -4.85 -3.79
CA MET A 48 -1.68 -5.29 -3.37
C MET A 48 -2.78 -4.43 -4.00
N ALA A 49 -2.64 -3.11 -4.01
CA ALA A 49 -3.62 -2.20 -4.60
C ALA A 49 -3.78 -2.43 -6.12
N ARG A 50 -2.66 -2.58 -6.84
CA ARG A 50 -2.66 -2.90 -8.28
C ARG A 50 -3.47 -4.16 -8.57
N GLU A 51 -3.26 -5.21 -7.78
CA GLU A 51 -3.94 -6.50 -7.96
C GLU A 51 -5.42 -6.43 -7.57
N LEU A 52 -5.77 -5.73 -6.48
CA LEU A 52 -7.17 -5.59 -6.05
C LEU A 52 -7.99 -4.71 -7.00
N PHE A 53 -7.38 -3.69 -7.61
CA PHE A 53 -8.06 -2.77 -8.52
C PHE A 53 -8.03 -3.23 -9.98
N ASP A 54 -7.25 -4.27 -10.29
CA ASP A 54 -6.90 -4.68 -11.66
C ASP A 54 -6.50 -3.46 -12.53
N SER A 55 -5.69 -2.57 -11.96
CA SER A 55 -5.36 -1.29 -12.59
C SER A 55 -3.96 -0.82 -12.21
N PRO A 56 -3.12 -0.43 -13.19
CA PRO A 56 -1.77 0.02 -12.90
C PRO A 56 -1.78 1.39 -12.20
N PRO A 57 -0.81 1.65 -11.30
CA PRO A 57 -0.53 2.99 -10.78
C PRO A 57 -0.23 3.98 -11.90
N ALA A 58 -0.77 5.19 -11.79
CA ALA A 58 -0.56 6.29 -12.73
C ALA A 58 0.17 7.47 -12.07
N ARG A 59 -0.10 7.73 -10.78
CA ARG A 59 0.56 8.77 -9.99
C ARG A 59 0.81 8.31 -8.58
N LEU A 60 1.92 8.72 -8.00
CA LEU A 60 2.31 8.44 -6.64
C LEU A 60 2.75 9.72 -5.94
N MET A 61 2.33 9.91 -4.70
CA MET A 61 2.69 11.07 -3.88
C MET A 61 3.04 10.62 -2.47
N VAL A 62 4.15 11.13 -1.94
CA VAL A 62 4.58 10.92 -0.56
C VAL A 62 4.54 12.25 0.21
N ARG A 63 4.08 12.18 1.46
CA ARG A 63 4.11 13.28 2.44
C ARG A 63 4.61 12.77 3.78
N GLY A 64 5.39 13.57 4.49
CA GLY A 64 6.01 13.19 5.76
C GLY A 64 7.43 12.65 5.59
N ASP A 65 7.93 12.00 6.63
CA ASP A 65 9.27 11.43 6.71
C ASP A 65 9.18 9.91 6.47
N LEU A 66 9.73 9.44 5.34
CA LEU A 66 9.68 8.04 4.95
C LEU A 66 10.40 7.09 5.92
N GLN A 67 11.21 7.62 6.85
CA GLN A 67 11.92 6.84 7.88
C GLN A 67 11.14 6.75 9.21
N ARG A 68 10.14 7.61 9.43
CA ARG A 68 9.41 7.70 10.71
C ARG A 68 7.92 7.63 10.54
N GLN A 69 7.38 8.54 9.74
CA GLN A 69 5.95 8.62 9.49
C GLN A 69 5.68 9.26 8.14
N ALA A 70 5.14 8.48 7.21
CA ALA A 70 4.81 8.94 5.88
C ALA A 70 3.40 8.52 5.47
N THR A 71 2.79 9.34 4.63
CA THR A 71 1.57 9.02 3.90
C THR A 71 1.90 8.89 2.43
N VAL A 72 1.47 7.79 1.83
CA VAL A 72 1.58 7.48 0.42
C VAL A 72 0.19 7.49 -0.19
N LEU A 73 0.00 8.31 -1.22
CA LEU A 73 -1.20 8.32 -2.04
C LEU A 73 -0.82 7.81 -3.43
N VAL A 74 -1.51 6.78 -3.91
CA VAL A 74 -1.38 6.30 -5.29
C VAL A 74 -2.72 6.38 -5.98
N THR A 75 -2.71 6.92 -7.19
CA THR A 75 -3.87 6.94 -8.09
C THR A 75 -3.59 6.00 -9.24
N CYS A 76 -4.47 5.03 -9.47
CA CYS A 76 -4.42 4.12 -10.61
C CYS A 76 -5.08 4.74 -11.85
N VAL A 77 -4.82 4.14 -13.02
CA VAL A 77 -5.42 4.59 -14.30
C VAL A 77 -6.94 4.58 -14.27
N SER A 78 -7.54 3.60 -13.58
CA SER A 78 -9.00 3.52 -13.40
C SER A 78 -9.58 4.65 -12.54
N GLY A 79 -8.74 5.47 -11.90
CA GLY A 79 -9.14 6.43 -10.88
C GLY A 79 -9.23 5.86 -9.46
N ALA A 80 -9.05 4.54 -9.28
CA ALA A 80 -8.99 3.93 -7.96
C ALA A 80 -7.77 4.41 -7.17
N THR A 81 -7.88 4.48 -5.84
CA THR A 81 -6.82 5.07 -5.01
C THR A 81 -6.35 4.16 -3.88
N LEU A 82 -5.04 4.07 -3.69
CA LEU A 82 -4.43 3.57 -2.46
C LEU A 82 -4.04 4.76 -1.57
N PHE A 83 -4.42 4.71 -0.31
CA PHE A 83 -3.97 5.61 0.74
C PHE A 83 -3.30 4.79 1.85
N ALA A 84 -1.97 4.85 1.92
CA ALA A 84 -1.20 4.15 2.93
C ALA A 84 -0.59 5.15 3.92
N THR A 85 -0.76 4.93 5.23
CA THR A 85 0.06 5.58 6.24
C THR A 85 1.02 4.55 6.83
N LEU A 86 2.29 4.93 6.88
CA LEU A 86 3.41 4.12 7.32
C LEU A 86 4.00 4.82 8.54
N GLU A 87 4.17 4.12 9.65
CA GLU A 87 4.64 4.66 10.93
C GLU A 87 5.62 3.68 11.56
N GLY A 88 6.78 4.16 12.01
CA GLY A 88 7.85 3.36 12.60
C GLY A 88 8.38 3.94 13.91
N GLY A 89 8.93 3.07 14.77
CA GLY A 89 9.72 3.41 15.96
C GLY A 89 9.00 4.16 17.10
N THR A 90 7.72 4.45 16.97
CA THR A 90 6.96 5.31 17.92
C THR A 90 5.75 4.60 18.54
N VAL A 91 5.50 3.34 18.16
CA VAL A 91 4.35 2.57 18.64
C VAL A 91 4.78 1.39 19.50
N GLU A 92 3.91 1.01 20.44
CA GLU A 92 4.16 -0.12 21.36
C GLU A 92 4.06 -1.49 20.67
N SER A 93 3.28 -1.59 19.59
CA SER A 93 3.02 -2.85 18.89
C SER A 93 2.94 -2.65 17.37
N SER A 94 3.62 -3.51 16.63
CA SER A 94 3.48 -3.60 15.17
C SER A 94 2.10 -4.08 14.74
N SER A 95 1.44 -3.37 13.83
CA SER A 95 0.11 -3.76 13.34
C SER A 95 -0.21 -3.27 11.93
N ILE A 96 -1.09 -4.00 11.26
CA ILE A 96 -1.73 -3.60 10.00
C ILE A 96 -3.23 -3.42 10.21
N HIS A 97 -3.80 -2.37 9.63
CA HIS A 97 -5.24 -2.22 9.42
C HIS A 97 -5.50 -1.96 7.93
N LEU A 98 -6.39 -2.75 7.33
CA LEU A 98 -6.79 -2.62 5.92
C LEU A 98 -8.28 -2.32 5.80
N THR A 99 -8.62 -1.35 4.97
CA THR A 99 -10.00 -1.08 4.59
C THR A 99 -10.09 -1.00 3.07
N LEU A 100 -10.78 -1.96 2.46
CA LEU A 100 -11.08 -1.97 1.04
C LEU A 100 -12.49 -1.44 0.82
N ILE A 101 -12.61 -0.42 -0.01
CA ILE A 101 -13.86 0.26 -0.34
C ILE A 101 -14.19 -0.08 -1.78
N GLY A 102 -15.38 -0.61 -2.00
CA GLY A 102 -15.95 -0.80 -3.32
C GLY A 102 -17.23 0.02 -3.51
N ASN A 103 -17.77 0.01 -4.72
CA ASN A 103 -18.99 0.76 -5.04
C ASN A 103 -20.26 0.21 -4.38
N HIS A 104 -20.25 -1.01 -3.83
CA HIS A 104 -21.40 -1.62 -3.15
C HIS A 104 -21.17 -1.87 -1.65
N GLY A 105 -19.99 -1.59 -1.11
CA GLY A 105 -19.71 -1.87 0.29
C GLY A 105 -18.26 -1.68 0.70
N ILE A 106 -17.96 -2.08 1.94
CA ILE A 106 -16.64 -1.95 2.56
C ILE A 106 -16.26 -3.30 3.17
N ALA A 107 -15.05 -3.77 2.88
CA ALA A 107 -14.42 -4.89 3.55
C ALA A 107 -13.33 -4.35 4.49
N ASN A 108 -13.47 -4.62 5.78
CA ASN A 108 -12.53 -4.14 6.80
C ASN A 108 -11.83 -5.35 7.42
N LEU A 109 -10.49 -5.31 7.44
CA LEU A 109 -9.68 -6.24 8.22
C LEU A 109 -9.15 -5.46 9.41
N GLU A 110 -9.75 -5.72 10.58
CA GLU A 110 -9.36 -5.11 11.86
C GLU A 110 -7.88 -5.32 12.17
N LYS A 111 -7.37 -4.56 13.15
CA LYS A 111 -5.96 -4.56 13.57
C LYS A 111 -5.42 -5.99 13.67
N VAL A 112 -4.50 -6.34 12.78
CA VAL A 112 -3.78 -7.61 12.80
C VAL A 112 -2.35 -7.36 13.22
N ASP A 113 -1.82 -8.21 14.10
CA ASP A 113 -0.40 -8.16 14.46
C ASP A 113 0.46 -8.31 13.22
N TRP A 114 1.38 -7.37 13.06
CA TRP A 114 2.23 -7.29 11.88
C TRP A 114 3.65 -7.70 12.21
N SER A 115 4.24 -8.49 11.32
CA SER A 115 5.67 -8.68 11.25
C SER A 115 6.10 -8.19 9.86
N PRO A 116 7.14 -7.34 9.75
CA PRO A 116 7.72 -7.04 8.46
C PRO A 116 8.08 -8.36 7.78
N ALA A 117 7.48 -8.61 6.61
CA ALA A 117 7.87 -9.74 5.78
C ALA A 117 9.34 -9.58 5.39
N ALA A 118 9.99 -10.69 5.00
CA ALA A 118 11.21 -10.58 4.20
C ALA A 118 10.97 -9.61 3.04
N LEU A 119 12.00 -8.83 2.68
CA LEU A 119 11.93 -7.86 1.59
C LEU A 119 11.22 -8.51 0.39
N PRO A 120 10.22 -7.85 -0.22
CA PRO A 120 9.58 -8.42 -1.40
C PRO A 120 10.65 -8.76 -2.42
N GLU A 121 10.53 -9.91 -3.10
CA GLU A 121 11.48 -10.31 -4.14
C GLU A 121 11.70 -9.14 -5.10
N GLU A 122 12.97 -8.84 -5.38
CA GLU A 122 13.35 -7.75 -6.26
C GLU A 122 12.85 -8.02 -7.67
N SER A 123 11.66 -7.52 -7.95
CA SER A 123 11.07 -7.46 -9.28
C SER A 123 11.29 -6.07 -9.88
N PRO A 124 11.31 -5.94 -11.23
CA PRO A 124 11.35 -4.64 -11.89
C PRO A 124 10.27 -3.66 -11.38
N ALA A 125 9.07 -4.19 -11.07
CA ALA A 125 7.99 -3.40 -10.48
C ALA A 125 8.33 -2.90 -9.06
N SER A 126 8.87 -3.76 -8.19
CA SER A 126 9.24 -3.37 -6.83
C SER A 126 10.34 -2.30 -6.80
N ILE A 127 11.33 -2.40 -7.70
CA ILE A 127 12.41 -1.42 -7.87
C ILE A 127 11.82 -0.08 -8.31
N ARG A 128 10.91 -0.11 -9.29
CA ARG A 128 10.22 1.10 -9.77
C ARG A 128 9.40 1.78 -8.69
N TRP A 129 8.65 1.01 -7.88
CA TRP A 129 7.87 1.56 -6.76
C TRP A 129 8.77 2.17 -5.70
N ARG A 130 9.89 1.53 -5.37
CA ARG A 130 10.89 2.08 -4.45
C ARG A 130 11.44 3.41 -4.98
N GLN A 131 11.82 3.46 -6.26
CA GLN A 131 12.31 4.68 -6.90
C GLN A 131 11.26 5.80 -6.87
N ALA A 132 10.01 5.52 -7.24
CA ALA A 132 8.94 6.52 -7.24
C ALA A 132 8.63 7.06 -5.83
N LEU A 133 8.63 6.20 -4.81
CA LEU A 133 8.50 6.59 -3.40
C LEU A 133 9.61 7.56 -3.00
N SER A 134 10.87 7.21 -3.29
CA SER A 134 12.03 8.04 -2.97
C SER A 134 12.01 9.38 -3.72
N GLU A 135 11.68 9.38 -5.01
CA GLU A 135 11.62 10.58 -5.85
C GLU A 135 10.51 11.54 -5.40
N SER A 136 9.32 11.00 -5.10
CA SER A 136 8.21 11.81 -4.60
C SER A 136 8.52 12.39 -3.22
N HIS A 137 9.13 11.60 -2.33
CA HIS A 137 9.57 12.06 -1.01
C HIS A 137 10.61 13.19 -1.13
N ALA A 138 11.62 13.02 -1.98
CA ALA A 138 12.68 14.00 -2.15
C ALA A 138 12.20 15.30 -2.82
N SER A 139 11.32 15.21 -3.82
CA SER A 139 10.81 16.38 -4.54
C SER A 139 9.65 17.08 -3.82
N GLY A 140 8.95 16.37 -2.92
CA GLY A 140 7.70 16.84 -2.34
C GLY A 140 6.57 16.98 -3.38
N THR A 141 6.68 16.35 -4.55
CA THR A 141 5.69 16.41 -5.62
C THR A 141 5.18 15.03 -6.01
N ALA A 142 4.03 14.98 -6.69
CA ALA A 142 3.53 13.73 -7.23
C ALA A 142 4.37 13.30 -8.44
N VAL A 143 4.81 12.04 -8.44
CA VAL A 143 5.55 11.42 -9.54
C VAL A 143 4.54 10.74 -10.48
N VAL A 144 4.69 10.97 -11.78
CA VAL A 144 3.92 10.28 -12.81
C VAL A 144 4.59 8.94 -13.09
N ILE A 145 3.80 7.87 -13.08
CA ILE A 145 4.27 6.53 -13.39
C ILE A 145 4.04 6.27 -14.89
N PRO A 146 5.11 6.07 -15.69
CA PRO A 146 4.98 5.79 -17.12
C PRO A 146 4.14 4.53 -17.36
N GLN A 147 3.18 4.63 -18.28
CA GLN A 147 2.41 3.49 -18.75
C GLN A 147 3.23 2.77 -19.82
N GLY A 148 3.67 1.53 -19.59
CA GLY A 148 4.40 0.82 -20.66
C GLY A 148 5.01 -0.54 -20.38
N GLU A 149 5.41 -0.88 -19.15
CA GLU A 149 6.07 -2.17 -18.92
C GLU A 149 5.68 -2.72 -17.55
N ALA A 150 4.75 -3.67 -17.56
CA ALA A 150 4.36 -4.49 -16.42
C ALA A 150 4.92 -5.89 -16.59
#